data_AF-A0A2E2BX07-F1
#
_entry.id   AF-A0A2E2BX07-F1
#
_cell.length_a   1.000
_cell.length_b   1.000
_cell.length_c   1.000
_cell.angle_alpha   90.00
_cell.angle_beta   90.00
_cell.angle_gamma   90.00
#
_symmetry.space_group_name_H-M   'P 1'
#
loop_
_entity.id
_entity.type
_entity.pdbx_description
1 polymer ?
#
loop_
_entity_poly.entity_id
_entity_poly.type
_entity_poly.pdbx_seq_one_letter_code
_entity_poly.pdbx_strand_id
1 'polypeptide(L)'
;MIAVLNLQKSQYGAIYFLNIGFWLQQIEHNDFPRAHQCHVRERASSLWPEGTHRLEAGPPRLADLLNIDEYPCDDTQRLDQLRLFIADKLIPVLKTGVTLEGLNQLLAEHDGFLIMRTARNALGLAPLD
;
A
#
# COMPACT_ATOMS: atom_id res chain seq x y z
N MET A 1 -15.66 -3.18 -6.39
CA MET A 1 -14.46 -3.29 -5.53
C MET A 1 -14.05 -1.88 -5.18
N ILE A 2 -13.59 -1.64 -3.96
CA ILE A 2 -13.18 -0.30 -3.50
C ILE A 2 -11.71 -0.38 -3.09
N ALA A 3 -10.87 0.48 -3.68
CA ALA A 3 -9.51 0.68 -3.21
C ALA A 3 -9.50 1.71 -2.08
N VAL A 4 -8.80 1.40 -1.00
CA VAL A 4 -8.70 2.22 0.21
C VAL A 4 -7.25 2.61 0.42
N LEU A 5 -7.02 3.90 0.55
CA LEU A 5 -5.75 4.47 0.99
C LEU A 5 -5.92 5.08 2.37
N ASN A 6 -4.97 4.82 3.26
CA ASN A 6 -4.99 5.37 4.60
C ASN A 6 -3.58 5.79 5.03
N LEU A 7 -3.38 7.10 5.19
CA LEU A 7 -2.19 7.65 5.81
C LEU A 7 -2.38 7.67 7.32
N GLN A 8 -1.64 6.81 8.02
CA GLN A 8 -1.75 6.64 9.47
C GLN A 8 -0.49 7.15 10.16
N LYS A 9 -0.64 8.09 11.09
CA LYS A 9 0.47 8.49 11.96
C LYS A 9 0.80 7.36 12.94
N SER A 10 2.09 7.12 13.15
CA SER A 10 2.62 6.30 14.24
C SER A 10 2.31 6.95 15.59
N GLN A 11 2.18 6.12 16.63
CA GLN A 11 2.15 6.59 18.02
C GLN A 11 3.55 6.96 18.55
N TYR A 12 4.60 6.62 17.78
CA TYR A 12 5.99 6.91 18.08
C TYR A 12 6.57 7.83 16.99
N GLY A 13 6.95 9.05 17.38
CA GLY A 13 7.57 10.04 16.50
C GLY A 13 6.64 10.60 15.41
N ALA A 14 7.22 11.39 14.52
CA ALA A 14 6.61 11.89 13.29
C ALA A 14 6.82 10.90 12.14
N ILE A 15 6.48 9.63 12.39
CA ILE A 15 6.51 8.55 11.41
C ILE A 15 5.08 8.32 10.91
N TYR A 16 4.93 8.13 9.61
CA TYR A 16 3.65 7.83 8.97
C TYR A 16 3.73 6.49 8.23
N PHE A 17 2.58 5.83 8.11
CA PHE A 17 2.41 4.62 7.32
C PHE A 17 1.33 4.85 6.27
N LEU A 18 1.66 4.61 5.00
CA LEU A 18 0.67 4.56 3.94
C LEU A 18 0.18 3.12 3.80
N ASN A 19 -1.08 2.88 4.14
CA ASN A 19 -1.72 1.58 4.01
C ASN A 19 -2.58 1.55 2.74
N ILE A 20 -2.54 0.42 2.05
CA ILE A 20 -3.31 0.12 0.84
C ILE A 20 -4.22 -1.05 1.18
N GLY A 21 -5.48 -0.98 0.78
CA GLY A 21 -6.39 -2.10 0.90
C GLY A 21 -7.41 -2.17 -0.23
N PHE A 22 -7.88 -3.38 -0.51
CA PHE A 22 -8.93 -3.64 -1.47
C PHE A 22 -10.11 -4.29 -0.75
N TRP A 23 -11.27 -3.66 -0.88
CA TRP A 23 -12.53 -4.14 -0.32
C TRP A 23 -13.37 -4.81 -1.42
N LEU A 24 -13.61 -6.09 -1.23
CA LEU A 24 -14.39 -6.94 -2.13
C LEU A 24 -15.87 -6.84 -1.76
N GLN A 25 -16.61 -5.94 -2.42
CA GLN A 25 -18.05 -5.73 -2.18
C GLN A 25 -18.92 -6.98 -2.41
N GLN A 26 -18.42 -7.97 -3.15
CA GLN A 26 -19.10 -9.24 -3.37
C GLN A 26 -19.13 -10.16 -2.14
N ILE A 27 -18.23 -9.92 -1.16
CA ILE A 27 -18.20 -10.66 0.10
C ILE A 27 -19.14 -9.99 1.10
N GLU A 28 -19.00 -8.68 1.25
CA GLU A 28 -19.81 -7.84 2.13
C GLU A 28 -19.96 -6.45 1.52
N HIS A 29 -21.18 -5.91 1.54
CA HIS A 29 -21.44 -4.57 1.05
C HIS A 29 -21.07 -3.51 2.09
N ASN A 30 -20.21 -2.58 1.71
CA ASN A 30 -19.83 -1.40 2.49
C ASN A 30 -19.28 -0.34 1.52
N ASP A 31 -19.81 0.87 1.56
CA ASP A 31 -19.38 1.97 0.68
C ASP A 31 -18.16 2.73 1.22
N PHE A 32 -17.88 2.62 2.53
CA PHE A 32 -16.80 3.31 3.22
C PHE A 32 -15.97 2.37 4.11
N PRO A 33 -15.37 1.31 3.55
CA PRO A 33 -14.54 0.38 4.29
C PRO A 33 -13.30 1.07 4.87
N ARG A 34 -12.98 0.79 6.13
CA ARG A 34 -11.71 1.26 6.73
C ARG A 34 -10.57 0.36 6.28
N ALA A 35 -9.35 0.90 6.17
CA ALA A 35 -8.19 0.15 5.69
C ALA A 35 -7.91 -1.16 6.45
N HIS A 36 -8.11 -1.18 7.79
CA HIS A 36 -7.93 -2.40 8.59
C HIS A 36 -9.05 -3.43 8.41
N GLN A 37 -10.18 -3.06 7.79
CA GLN A 37 -11.27 -3.96 7.46
C GLN A 37 -11.10 -4.56 6.06
N CYS A 38 -10.21 -4.00 5.23
CA CYS A 38 -10.01 -4.48 3.87
C CYS A 38 -9.64 -5.96 3.82
N HIS A 39 -10.26 -6.64 2.87
CA HIS A 39 -10.14 -8.07 2.60
C HIS A 39 -8.73 -8.45 2.11
N VAL A 40 -8.12 -7.57 1.32
CA VAL A 40 -6.71 -7.62 0.93
C VAL A 40 -6.08 -6.32 1.37
N ARG A 41 -4.93 -6.36 2.04
CA ARG A 41 -4.27 -5.14 2.54
C ARG A 41 -2.76 -5.31 2.70
N GLU A 42 -2.04 -4.21 2.59
CA GLU A 42 -0.61 -4.14 2.90
C GLU A 42 -0.18 -2.68 3.14
N ARG A 43 0.97 -2.48 3.78
CA ARG A 43 1.67 -1.21 3.87
C ARG A 43 2.44 -0.97 2.57
N ALA A 44 2.28 0.20 1.97
CA ALA A 44 2.93 0.55 0.70
C ALA A 44 4.46 0.35 0.75
N SER A 45 5.12 0.64 1.88
CA SER A 45 6.56 0.45 2.03
C SER A 45 6.99 -1.03 2.03
N SER A 46 6.09 -1.98 2.26
CA SER A 46 6.37 -3.41 2.14
C SER A 46 6.36 -3.87 0.68
N LEU A 47 5.50 -3.26 -0.15
CA LEU A 47 5.41 -3.57 -1.59
C LEU A 47 6.59 -2.99 -2.38
N TRP A 48 7.12 -1.85 -1.92
CA TRP A 48 8.26 -1.18 -2.52
C TRP A 48 9.34 -0.88 -1.47
N PRO A 49 10.09 -1.91 -1.03
CA PRO A 49 11.18 -1.75 -0.07
C PRO A 49 12.44 -1.15 -0.71
N GLU A 50 12.49 -1.02 -2.04
CA GLU A 50 13.64 -0.51 -2.78
C GLU A 50 13.93 0.97 -2.50
N GLY A 51 15.17 1.37 -2.80
CA GLY A 51 15.70 2.72 -2.57
C GLY A 51 16.76 2.74 -1.49
N THR A 52 17.14 3.96 -1.08
CA THR A 52 18.21 4.19 -0.10
C THR A 52 17.76 5.10 1.03
N HIS A 53 18.28 4.85 2.24
CA HIS A 53 18.13 5.74 3.40
C HIS A 53 19.06 6.96 3.32
N ARG A 54 20.08 6.94 2.46
CA ARG A 54 21.01 8.05 2.25
C ARG A 54 20.65 8.82 0.99
N LEU A 55 20.50 10.14 1.10
CA LEU A 55 20.10 11.04 0.00
C LEU A 55 21.03 10.97 -1.20
N GLU A 56 22.33 10.89 -0.94
CA GLU A 56 23.38 10.92 -1.95
C GLU A 56 23.55 9.59 -2.71
N ALA A 57 22.93 8.51 -2.23
CA ALA A 57 23.13 7.16 -2.78
C ALA A 57 22.05 6.74 -3.80
N GLY A 58 21.07 7.61 -4.08
CA GLY A 58 19.97 7.34 -5.02
C GLY A 58 18.58 7.71 -4.50
N PRO A 59 17.51 7.22 -5.16
CA PRO A 59 16.13 7.52 -4.76
C PRO A 59 15.80 7.01 -3.35
N PRO A 60 15.07 7.79 -2.53
CA PRO A 60 14.66 7.37 -1.19
C PRO A 60 13.74 6.15 -1.20
N ARG A 61 13.81 5.35 -0.13
CA ARG A 61 12.72 4.40 0.16
C ARG A 61 11.47 5.17 0.59
N LEU A 62 10.29 4.65 0.29
CA LEU A 62 9.03 5.28 0.74
C LEU A 62 8.98 5.43 2.27
N ALA A 63 9.46 4.42 3.01
CA ALA A 63 9.47 4.47 4.47
C ALA A 63 10.27 5.66 5.02
N ASP A 64 11.35 6.04 4.33
CA ASP A 64 12.19 7.17 4.73
C ASP A 64 11.47 8.50 4.44
N LEU A 65 10.79 8.62 3.28
CA LEU A 65 9.95 9.79 2.96
C LEU A 65 8.78 9.97 3.93
N LEU A 66 8.31 8.90 4.57
CA LEU A 66 7.24 8.94 5.56
C LEU A 66 7.75 9.07 7.01
N ASN A 67 9.07 9.08 7.22
CA ASN A 67 9.69 9.39 8.50
C ASN A 67 10.20 10.84 8.48
N ILE A 68 9.43 11.74 9.12
CA ILE A 68 9.73 13.17 9.13
C ILE A 68 10.88 13.49 10.07
N ASP A 69 11.07 12.70 11.13
CA ASP A 69 12.10 12.96 12.14
C ASP A 69 13.50 12.52 11.67
N GLU A 70 13.61 11.40 10.95
CA GLU A 70 14.92 10.79 10.67
C GLU A 70 15.48 11.06 9.28
N TYR A 71 14.62 11.17 8.25
CA TYR A 71 15.13 11.30 6.88
C TYR A 71 15.42 12.76 6.53
N PRO A 72 16.69 13.14 6.25
CA PRO A 72 17.12 14.53 6.23
C PRO A 72 16.82 15.25 4.90
N CYS A 73 15.59 15.19 4.39
CA CYS A 73 15.15 15.95 3.21
C CYS A 73 14.19 17.09 3.57
N ASP A 74 14.24 18.18 2.80
CA ASP A 74 13.32 19.29 2.96
C ASP A 74 11.90 18.95 2.45
N ASP A 75 10.91 19.74 2.86
CA ASP A 75 9.50 19.51 2.55
C ASP A 75 9.20 19.53 1.04
N THR A 76 9.91 20.35 0.27
CA THR A 76 9.69 20.46 -1.18
C THR A 76 10.19 19.21 -1.88
N GLN A 77 11.41 18.78 -1.56
CA GLN A 77 11.99 17.53 -2.06
C GLN A 77 11.13 16.33 -1.65
N ARG A 78 10.69 16.27 -0.39
CA ARG A 78 9.82 15.20 0.11
C ARG A 78 8.53 15.12 -0.69
N LEU A 79 7.89 16.26 -0.90
CA LEU A 79 6.63 16.33 -1.64
C LEU A 79 6.81 15.88 -3.09
N ASP A 80 7.88 16.31 -3.76
CA ASP A 80 8.15 15.93 -5.15
C ASP A 80 8.45 14.42 -5.28
N GLN A 81 9.24 13.86 -4.36
CA GLN A 81 9.50 12.40 -4.34
C GLN A 81 8.22 11.60 -4.05
N LEU A 82 7.37 12.06 -3.12
CA LEU A 82 6.09 11.42 -2.85
C LEU A 82 5.13 11.51 -4.05
N ARG A 83 5.12 12.64 -4.77
CA ARG A 83 4.33 12.79 -6.01
C ARG A 83 4.76 11.80 -7.08
N LEU A 84 6.08 11.66 -7.30
CA LEU A 84 6.63 10.68 -8.24
C LEU A 84 6.24 9.25 -7.83
N PHE A 85 6.43 8.89 -6.57
CA PHE A 85 6.01 7.59 -6.05
C PHE A 85 4.50 7.35 -6.27
N ILE A 86 3.66 8.33 -5.98
CA ILE A 86 2.21 8.21 -6.16
C ILE A 86 1.86 7.99 -7.63
N ALA A 87 2.47 8.76 -8.54
CA ALA A 87 2.21 8.68 -9.97
C ALA A 87 2.71 7.35 -10.58
N ASP A 88 3.94 6.96 -10.26
CA ASP A 88 4.65 5.88 -10.94
C ASP A 88 4.37 4.50 -10.34
N LYS A 89 4.06 4.43 -9.04
CA LYS A 89 3.90 3.17 -8.30
C LYS A 89 2.47 3.01 -7.79
N LEU A 90 1.98 3.98 -7.03
CA LEU A 90 0.73 3.82 -6.29
C LEU A 90 -0.51 3.82 -7.20
N ILE A 91 -0.66 4.80 -8.07
CA ILE A 91 -1.83 4.93 -8.96
C ILE A 91 -2.00 3.69 -9.86
N PRO A 92 -0.94 3.15 -10.50
CA PRO A 92 -1.04 1.91 -11.27
C PRO A 92 -1.62 0.75 -10.46
N VAL A 93 -1.10 0.50 -9.25
CA VAL A 93 -1.60 -0.57 -8.37
C VAL A 93 -3.06 -0.37 -8.01
N LEU A 94 -3.48 0.86 -7.70
CA LEU A 94 -4.88 1.13 -7.36
C LEU A 94 -5.82 0.92 -8.56
N LYS A 95 -5.41 1.35 -9.75
CA LYS A 95 -6.21 1.17 -10.98
C LYS A 95 -6.31 -0.30 -11.38
N THR A 96 -5.22 -1.05 -11.27
CA THR A 96 -5.22 -2.48 -11.56
C THR A 96 -6.06 -3.25 -10.53
N GLY A 97 -5.87 -2.95 -9.25
CA GLY A 97 -6.49 -3.69 -8.15
C GLY A 97 -7.98 -3.41 -7.91
N VAL A 98 -8.65 -2.56 -8.69
CA VAL A 98 -10.13 -2.39 -8.58
C VAL A 98 -10.94 -3.37 -9.42
N THR A 99 -10.28 -4.29 -10.12
CA THR A 99 -10.91 -5.44 -10.79
C THR A 99 -10.46 -6.74 -10.14
N LEU A 100 -11.26 -7.81 -10.27
CA LEU A 100 -10.89 -9.13 -9.73
C LEU A 100 -9.63 -9.68 -10.42
N GLU A 101 -9.58 -9.58 -11.75
CA GLU A 101 -8.43 -10.01 -12.56
C GLU A 101 -7.17 -9.24 -12.19
N GLY A 102 -7.24 -7.91 -12.14
CA GLY A 102 -6.08 -7.09 -11.81
C GLY A 102 -5.64 -7.27 -10.36
N LEU A 103 -6.57 -7.46 -9.41
CA LEU A 103 -6.20 -7.81 -8.04
C LEU A 103 -5.47 -9.16 -7.98
N ASN A 104 -5.94 -10.18 -8.70
CA ASN A 104 -5.26 -11.47 -8.78
C ASN A 104 -3.86 -11.34 -9.42
N GLN A 105 -3.70 -10.51 -10.44
CA GLN A 105 -2.39 -10.20 -11.02
C GLN A 105 -1.45 -9.59 -9.95
N LEU A 106 -1.92 -8.57 -9.22
CA LEU A 106 -1.13 -7.93 -8.16
C LEU A 106 -0.73 -8.92 -7.06
N LEU A 107 -1.63 -9.82 -6.68
CA LEU A 107 -1.35 -10.85 -5.68
C LEU A 107 -0.34 -11.91 -6.16
N ALA A 108 -0.22 -12.11 -7.47
CA ALA A 108 0.80 -12.99 -8.05
C ALA A 108 2.17 -12.29 -8.19
N GLU A 109 2.17 -10.96 -8.35
CA GLU A 109 3.40 -10.14 -8.45
C GLU A 109 3.97 -9.76 -7.07
N HIS A 110 3.15 -9.76 -6.02
CA HIS A 110 3.51 -9.29 -4.69
C HIS A 110 3.06 -10.25 -3.59
N ASP A 111 4.02 -10.92 -2.95
CA ASP A 111 3.77 -11.85 -1.82
C ASP A 111 3.44 -11.14 -0.49
N GLY A 112 3.53 -9.81 -0.41
CA GLY A 112 3.35 -9.05 0.83
C GLY A 112 1.89 -8.89 1.28
N PHE A 113 0.92 -9.08 0.37
CA PHE A 113 -0.47 -8.81 0.71
C PHE A 113 -1.01 -9.74 1.80
N LEU A 114 -1.56 -9.15 2.86
CA LEU A 114 -2.37 -9.85 3.83
C LEU A 114 -3.77 -10.06 3.26
N ILE A 115 -4.19 -11.32 3.19
CA ILE A 115 -5.48 -11.73 2.61
C ILE A 115 -6.33 -12.35 3.71
N MET A 116 -7.51 -11.76 3.96
CA MET A 116 -8.49 -12.32 4.88
C MET A 116 -8.98 -13.68 4.40
N ARG A 117 -9.25 -14.61 5.32
CA ARG A 117 -9.70 -15.97 5.00
C ARG A 117 -10.95 -15.97 4.11
N THR A 118 -11.91 -15.09 4.39
CA THR A 118 -13.14 -14.93 3.58
C THR A 118 -12.86 -14.50 2.15
N ALA A 119 -11.77 -13.76 1.92
CA ALA A 119 -11.37 -13.27 0.61
C ALA A 119 -10.69 -14.33 -0.25
N ARG A 120 -10.00 -15.31 0.34
CA ARG A 120 -9.27 -16.34 -0.41
C ARG A 120 -10.19 -17.12 -1.35
N ASN A 121 -11.36 -17.54 -0.85
CA ASN A 121 -12.34 -18.25 -1.67
C ASN A 121 -12.86 -17.39 -2.84
N ALA A 122 -13.18 -16.13 -2.56
CA ALA A 122 -13.67 -15.18 -3.55
C ALA A 122 -12.62 -14.82 -4.62
N LEU A 123 -11.33 -14.99 -4.30
CA LEU A 123 -10.20 -14.78 -5.20
C LEU A 123 -9.77 -16.06 -5.93
N GLY A 124 -10.39 -17.21 -5.62
CA GLY A 124 -9.99 -18.51 -6.19
C GLY A 124 -8.62 -19.00 -5.71
N LEU A 125 -8.15 -18.53 -4.56
CA LEU A 125 -6.86 -18.91 -3.99
C LEU A 125 -6.96 -20.20 -3.18
N ALA A 126 -5.87 -20.98 -3.15
CA ALA A 126 -5.80 -22.20 -2.36
C ALA A 126 -6.10 -21.93 -0.86
N PRO A 127 -6.72 -22.89 -0.15
CA PRO A 127 -6.90 -22.81 1.30
C PRO A 127 -5.55 -22.61 2.01
N LEU A 128 -5.59 -21.96 3.18
CA LEU A 128 -4.45 -21.99 4.10
C LEU A 128 -4.58 -23.28 4.92
N ASP A 129 -3.50 -24.08 4.97
CA ASP A 129 -3.39 -25.28 5.81
C ASP A 129 -3.45 -24.94 7.31
#